data_AF-A0A933MAP6-F1
#
_entry.id   AF-A0A933MAP6-F1
#
_cell.length_a   1.000
_cell.length_b   1.000
_cell.length_c   1.000
_cell.angle_alpha   90.00
_cell.angle_beta   90.00
_cell.angle_gamma   90.00
#
_symmetry.space_group_name_H-M   'P 1'
#
loop_
_entity.id
_entity.type
_entity.pdbx_description
1 polymer ?
#
loop_
_entity_poly.entity_id
_entity_poly.type
_entity_poly.pdbx_seq_one_letter_code
_entity_poly.pdbx_strand_id
1 'polypeptide(L)'
;LPYEVLSLKVNQQWTFSEHENRYVSVADTLRGALSINPHLRVFVANGYYDLATPYYATQYTFNHLGLDASLRGNVTMGYYEAGHMMYIHLPSLGKLKKDLAEFVRGAILQV
;
A
#
# COMPACT_ATOMS: atom_id res chain seq x y z
N LEU A 1 6.38 15.50 -24.52
CA LEU A 1 5.90 16.40 -23.45
C LEU A 1 6.91 16.38 -22.32
N PRO A 2 7.25 17.52 -21.69
CA PRO A 2 8.12 17.53 -20.51
C PRO A 2 7.41 16.85 -19.33
N TYR A 3 8.15 16.03 -18.58
CA TYR A 3 7.65 15.38 -17.36
C TYR A 3 7.78 16.35 -16.18
N GLU A 4 6.67 16.67 -15.53
CA GLU A 4 6.65 17.48 -14.31
C GLU A 4 6.59 16.56 -13.08
N VAL A 5 7.65 16.55 -12.26
CA VAL A 5 7.73 15.72 -11.04
C VAL A 5 6.67 16.12 -10.01
N LEU A 6 6.37 17.42 -9.91
CA LEU A 6 5.36 17.96 -9.01
C LEU A 6 4.69 19.17 -9.67
N SER A 7 3.44 19.02 -10.11
CA SER A 7 2.67 20.09 -10.73
C SER A 7 1.77 20.78 -9.71
N LEU A 8 2.16 21.97 -9.24
CA LEU A 8 1.35 22.75 -8.31
C LEU A 8 0.00 23.17 -8.92
N LYS A 9 -0.06 23.33 -10.25
CA LYS A 9 -1.31 23.59 -10.97
C LYS A 9 -2.31 22.46 -10.82
N VAL A 10 -1.87 21.21 -10.98
CA VAL A 10 -2.73 20.03 -10.77
C VAL A 10 -3.10 19.92 -9.30
N ASN A 11 -2.15 20.12 -8.38
CA ASN A 11 -2.39 20.04 -6.94
C ASN A 11 -3.51 21.00 -6.47
N GLN A 12 -3.53 22.24 -6.98
CA GLN A 12 -4.56 23.24 -6.66
C GLN A 12 -5.96 22.87 -7.18
N GLN A 13 -6.07 21.92 -8.12
CA GLN A 13 -7.35 21.49 -8.69
C GLN A 13 -7.97 20.29 -7.96
N TRP A 14 -7.26 19.66 -7.02
CA TRP A 14 -7.82 18.59 -6.20
C TRP A 14 -8.91 19.16 -5.27
N THR A 15 -10.09 18.56 -5.29
CA THR A 15 -11.18 18.88 -4.36
C THR A 15 -11.34 17.75 -3.33
N PHE A 16 -11.55 18.13 -2.08
CA PHE A 16 -11.92 17.23 -0.98
C PHE A 16 -13.38 17.41 -0.56
N SER A 17 -14.22 17.98 -1.44
CA SER A 17 -15.64 18.25 -1.15
C SER A 17 -16.41 17.00 -0.72
N GLU A 18 -16.04 15.83 -1.26
CA GLU A 18 -16.64 14.56 -0.84
C GLU A 18 -16.17 14.10 0.54
N HIS A 19 -15.16 14.72 1.14
CA HIS A 19 -14.48 14.29 2.37
C HIS A 19 -14.44 15.39 3.45
N GLU A 20 -15.29 16.41 3.34
CA GLU A 20 -15.41 17.47 4.34
C GLU A 20 -15.84 16.93 5.71
N ASN A 21 -15.26 17.48 6.79
CA ASN A 21 -15.50 17.09 8.19
C ASN A 21 -15.25 15.60 8.51
N ARG A 22 -14.42 14.91 7.71
CA ARG A 22 -14.00 13.53 7.96
C ARG A 22 -12.57 13.29 7.50
N TYR A 23 -11.97 12.22 7.99
CA TYR A 23 -10.70 11.74 7.46
C TYR A 23 -10.90 11.08 6.10
N VAL A 24 -9.98 11.34 5.18
CA VAL A 24 -9.93 10.64 3.89
C VAL A 24 -9.54 9.19 4.14
N SER A 25 -10.32 8.26 3.58
CA SER A 25 -10.03 6.84 3.64
C SER A 25 -10.39 6.17 2.32
N VAL A 26 -9.47 5.35 1.82
CA VAL A 26 -9.67 4.53 0.62
C VAL A 26 -9.87 3.05 0.98
N ALA A 27 -10.06 2.74 2.27
CA ALA A 27 -10.21 1.37 2.75
C ALA A 27 -11.38 0.66 2.06
N ASP A 28 -12.56 1.30 1.99
CA ASP A 28 -13.72 0.71 1.31
C ASP A 28 -13.52 0.52 -0.19
N THR A 29 -12.82 1.45 -0.85
CA THR A 29 -12.46 1.30 -2.26
C THR A 29 -11.53 0.11 -2.47
N LEU A 30 -10.51 -0.05 -1.61
CA LEU A 30 -9.59 -1.19 -1.66
C LEU A 30 -10.30 -2.51 -1.38
N ARG A 31 -11.19 -2.55 -0.39
CA ARG A 31 -12.06 -3.70 -0.08
C ARG A 31 -12.89 -4.08 -1.31
N GLY A 32 -13.56 -3.11 -1.91
CA GLY A 32 -14.35 -3.32 -3.13
C GLY A 32 -13.50 -3.90 -4.27
N ALA A 33 -12.30 -3.35 -4.50
CA ALA A 33 -11.39 -3.85 -5.53
C ALA A 33 -10.96 -5.30 -5.31
N LEU A 34 -10.61 -5.66 -4.07
CA LEU A 34 -10.26 -7.03 -3.68
C LEU A 34 -11.45 -8.00 -3.80
N SER A 35 -12.67 -7.54 -3.49
CA SER A 35 -13.88 -8.35 -3.63
C SER A 35 -14.32 -8.55 -5.08
N ILE A 36 -14.14 -7.53 -5.94
CA ILE A 36 -14.48 -7.59 -7.37
C ILE A 36 -13.48 -8.46 -8.12
N ASN A 37 -12.19 -8.38 -7.77
CA ASN A 37 -11.14 -9.16 -8.40
C ASN A 37 -10.44 -10.05 -7.35
N PRO A 38 -10.88 -11.31 -7.18
CA PRO A 38 -10.24 -12.26 -6.28
C PRO A 38 -8.77 -12.59 -6.63
N HIS A 39 -8.30 -12.22 -7.83
CA HIS A 39 -6.90 -12.36 -8.23
C HIS A 39 -6.06 -11.10 -7.94
N LEU A 40 -6.68 -10.00 -7.51
CA LEU A 40 -5.95 -8.80 -7.11
C LEU A 40 -5.14 -9.10 -5.84
N ARG A 41 -3.84 -8.88 -5.91
CA ARG A 41 -2.92 -9.04 -4.78
C ARG A 41 -2.33 -7.70 -4.37
N VAL A 42 -2.12 -7.52 -3.08
CA VAL A 42 -1.60 -6.28 -2.49
C VAL A 42 -0.34 -6.59 -1.71
N PHE A 43 0.72 -5.82 -1.97
CA PHE A 43 1.93 -5.84 -1.16
C PHE A 43 2.06 -4.51 -0.41
N VAL A 44 2.30 -4.56 0.90
CA VAL A 44 2.53 -3.36 1.71
C VAL A 44 3.91 -3.42 2.35
N ALA A 45 4.76 -2.44 2.02
CA ALA A 45 6.06 -2.26 2.64
C ALA A 45 5.94 -1.35 3.87
N ASN A 46 6.33 -1.85 5.04
CA ASN A 46 6.23 -1.13 6.30
C ASN A 46 7.60 -0.89 6.91
N GLY A 47 7.93 0.36 7.21
CA GLY A 47 9.08 0.71 8.05
C GLY A 47 8.73 0.61 9.53
N TYR A 48 9.57 -0.03 10.34
CA TYR A 48 9.36 -0.09 11.80
C TYR A 48 9.42 1.30 12.46
N TYR A 49 10.20 2.21 11.89
CA TYR A 49 10.42 3.56 12.41
C TYR A 49 9.64 4.62 11.61
N ASP A 50 8.66 4.20 10.81
CA ASP A 50 7.81 5.12 10.06
C ASP A 50 6.76 5.74 10.99
N LEU A 51 6.91 7.03 11.28
CA LEU A 51 5.96 7.79 12.09
C LEU A 51 4.93 8.55 11.25
N ALA A 52 5.11 8.62 9.92
CA ALA A 52 4.13 9.22 9.02
C ALA A 52 3.01 8.24 8.71
N THR A 53 3.35 6.97 8.49
CA THR A 53 2.41 5.86 8.31
C THR A 53 2.82 4.66 9.16
N PRO A 54 2.52 4.64 10.47
CA PRO A 54 2.94 3.58 11.37
C PRO A 54 2.46 2.20 10.91
N TYR A 55 3.36 1.20 10.92
CA TYR A 55 3.04 -0.16 10.45
C TYR A 55 1.84 -0.78 11.17
N TYR A 56 1.62 -0.42 12.45
CA TYR A 56 0.49 -0.91 13.21
C TYR A 56 -0.85 -0.32 12.74
N ALA A 57 -0.84 0.93 12.22
CA ALA A 57 -2.02 1.51 11.57
C ALA A 57 -2.35 0.79 10.25
N THR A 58 -1.33 0.37 9.49
CA THR A 58 -1.50 -0.52 8.33
C THR A 58 -2.15 -1.84 8.74
N GLN A 59 -1.58 -2.53 9.74
CA GLN A 59 -2.14 -3.80 10.24
C GLN A 59 -3.59 -3.62 10.71
N TYR A 60 -3.86 -2.56 11.49
CA TYR A 60 -5.19 -2.23 11.96
C TYR A 60 -6.16 -2.07 10.79
N THR A 61 -5.78 -1.31 9.76
CA THR A 61 -6.63 -1.08 8.57
C THR A 61 -7.00 -2.39 7.89
N PHE A 62 -6.03 -3.26 7.61
CA PHE A 62 -6.31 -4.55 6.93
C PHE A 62 -7.09 -5.53 7.81
N ASN A 63 -6.82 -5.55 9.11
CA ASN A 63 -7.56 -6.38 10.06
C ASN A 63 -9.04 -5.96 10.19
N HIS A 64 -9.31 -4.67 10.02
CA HIS A 64 -10.67 -4.09 10.10
C HIS A 64 -11.27 -3.81 8.73
N LEU A 65 -10.62 -4.25 7.64
CA LEU A 65 -11.10 -4.05 6.28
C LEU A 65 -12.36 -4.87 5.98
N GLY A 66 -12.73 -5.83 6.83
CA GLY A 66 -13.91 -6.67 6.61
C GLY A 66 -13.83 -7.53 5.35
N LEU A 67 -12.61 -7.91 4.94
CA LEU A 67 -12.41 -8.85 3.83
C LEU A 67 -12.93 -10.24 4.21
N ASP A 68 -13.56 -10.88 3.23
CA ASP A 68 -13.87 -12.31 3.29
C ASP A 68 -12.59 -13.11 3.60
N ALA A 69 -12.72 -14.18 4.38
CA ALA A 69 -11.58 -14.97 4.81
C ALA A 69 -10.78 -15.54 3.64
N SER A 70 -11.44 -15.88 2.52
CA SER A 70 -10.80 -16.38 1.31
C SER A 70 -9.88 -15.35 0.64
N LEU A 71 -10.16 -14.06 0.81
CA LEU A 71 -9.41 -12.96 0.19
C LEU A 71 -8.26 -12.44 1.05
N ARG A 72 -8.20 -12.80 2.34
CA ARG A 72 -7.15 -12.30 3.25
C ARG A 72 -5.74 -12.72 2.80
N GLY A 73 -5.61 -13.87 2.13
CA GLY A 73 -4.35 -14.35 1.56
C GLY A 73 -3.81 -13.50 0.40
N ASN A 74 -4.61 -12.59 -0.15
CA ASN A 74 -4.19 -11.71 -1.23
C ASN A 74 -3.35 -10.52 -0.74
N VAL A 75 -3.30 -10.28 0.56
CA VAL A 75 -2.52 -9.19 1.16
C VAL A 75 -1.24 -9.76 1.76
N THR A 76 -0.10 -9.22 1.33
CA THR A 76 1.23 -9.56 1.84
C THR A 76 1.86 -8.31 2.44
N MET A 77 2.46 -8.42 3.63
CA MET A 77 3.14 -7.30 4.29
C MET A 77 4.62 -7.62 4.49
N GLY A 78 5.47 -6.68 4.09
CA GLY A 78 6.90 -6.68 4.39
C GLY A 78 7.21 -5.69 5.52
N TYR A 79 8.13 -6.05 6.39
CA TYR A 79 8.63 -5.19 7.47
C TYR A 79 10.12 -4.93 7.31
N TYR A 80 10.54 -3.70 7.59
CA TYR A 80 11.90 -3.20 7.33
C TYR A 80 12.41 -2.36 8.50
N GLU A 81 13.67 -2.59 8.89
CA GLU A 81 14.43 -1.80 9.88
C GLU A 81 14.80 -0.41 9.33
N ALA A 82 13.79 0.41 9.03
CA ALA A 82 13.92 1.76 8.50
C ALA A 82 12.66 2.60 8.77
N GLY A 83 12.73 3.90 8.48
CA GLY A 83 11.58 4.80 8.51
C GLY A 83 10.74 4.77 7.23
N HIS A 84 9.98 5.85 6.99
CA HIS A 84 9.04 5.99 5.87
C HIS A 84 9.64 5.65 4.50
N MET A 85 10.83 6.18 4.24
CA MET A 85 11.53 5.98 2.97
C MET A 85 12.46 4.78 3.07
N MET A 86 11.95 3.59 3.43
CA MET A 86 12.77 2.41 3.73
C MET A 86 13.78 2.00 2.65
N TYR A 87 13.55 2.40 1.40
CA TYR A 87 14.45 2.15 0.27
C TYR A 87 15.76 2.97 0.32
N ILE A 88 15.88 3.99 1.17
CA ILE A 88 17.15 4.73 1.31
C ILE A 88 18.15 3.99 2.22
N HIS A 89 17.65 3.09 3.07
CA HIS A 89 18.48 2.24 3.92
C HIS A 89 18.88 0.99 3.13
N LEU A 90 20.16 0.88 2.74
CA LEU A 90 20.63 -0.14 1.80
C LEU A 90 20.27 -1.60 2.18
N PRO A 91 20.40 -2.05 3.45
CA PRO A 91 19.93 -3.38 3.85
C PRO A 91 18.43 -3.57 3.61
N SER A 92 17.61 -2.57 3.97
CA SER A 92 16.16 -2.60 3.75
C SER A 92 15.80 -2.56 2.26
N LEU A 93 16.53 -1.81 1.44
CA LEU A 93 16.38 -1.81 -0.03
C LEU A 93 16.67 -3.20 -0.62
N GLY A 94 17.75 -3.84 -0.18
CA GLY A 94 18.10 -5.19 -0.62
C GLY A 94 16.99 -6.19 -0.30
N LYS A 95 16.45 -6.13 0.92
CA LYS A 95 15.29 -6.93 1.33
C LYS A 95 14.04 -6.60 0.50
N LEU A 96 13.72 -5.32 0.34
CA LEU A 96 12.54 -4.86 -0.42
C LEU A 96 12.58 -5.35 -1.87
N LYS A 97 13.75 -5.28 -2.51
CA LYS A 97 13.96 -5.82 -3.86
C LYS A 97 13.66 -7.32 -3.93
N LYS A 98 14.16 -8.09 -2.96
CA LYS A 98 13.92 -9.54 -2.90
C LYS A 98 12.44 -9.84 -2.71
N ASP A 99 11.80 -9.21 -1.74
CA ASP A 99 10.39 -9.42 -1.40
C ASP A 99 9.48 -9.06 -2.59
N LEU A 100 9.73 -7.94 -3.27
CA LEU A 100 8.97 -7.54 -4.46
C LEU A 100 9.16 -8.52 -5.62
N ALA A 101 10.38 -9.01 -5.85
CA ALA A 101 10.64 -10.01 -6.89
C ALA A 101 9.90 -11.32 -6.62
N GLU A 102 9.83 -11.75 -5.35
CA GLU A 102 9.06 -12.93 -4.92
C GLU A 102 7.56 -12.70 -5.06
N PHE A 103 7.06 -11.53 -4.65
CA PHE A 103 5.65 -11.14 -4.80
C PHE A 103 5.20 -11.17 -6.27
N VAL A 104 5.97 -10.54 -7.16
CA VAL A 104 5.66 -10.51 -8.61
C VAL A 104 5.73 -11.90 -9.22
N ARG A 105 6.76 -12.70 -8.93
CA ARG A 105 6.84 -14.09 -9.42
C ARG A 105 5.66 -14.93 -8.94
N GLY A 106 5.31 -14.82 -7.66
CA GLY A 106 4.17 -15.54 -7.09
C GLY A 106 2.82 -15.09 -7.63
N ALA A 107 2.72 -13.88 -8.18
CA ALA A 107 1.51 -13.41 -8.85
C ALA A 107 1.35 -13.95 -10.27
N ILE A 108 2.46 -14.28 -10.96
CA ILE A 108 2.46 -14.79 -12.34
C ILE A 108 2.29 -16.32 -12.39
N LEU A 109 2.78 -17.05 -11.39
CA LEU A 109 2.84 -18.53 -11.39
C LEU A 109 1.54 -19.21 -10.90
N GLN A 110 0.38 -18.54 -10.94
CA GLN A 110 -0.91 -19.17 -10.59
C GLN A 110 -1.51 -19.89 -11.80
N VAL A 111 -0.88 -21.01 -12.21
CA VAL A 111 -1.43 -21.99 -13.16
C VAL A 111 -1.54 -23.34 -12.48
#